data_AF-A0A8B9A4W4-F1
#
_entry.id   AF-A0A8B9A4W4-F1
#
_cell.length_a   1.000
_cell.length_b   1.000
_cell.length_c   1.000
_cell.angle_alpha   90.00
_cell.angle_beta   90.00
_cell.angle_gamma   90.00
#
_symmetry.space_group_name_H-M   'P 1'
#
loop_
_entity.id
_entity.type
_entity.pdbx_description
1 polymer ?
#
loop_
_entity_poly.entity_id
_entity_poly.type
_entity_poly.pdbx_seq_one_letter_code
_entity_poly.pdbx_strand_id
1 'polypeptide(L)'
;MGSGLVVTDPEGALAGFAEVVHMEPEQAEWEFKALKQTVKLYYRLGGYKEMMEAYSVMLMYIKSAVTRNYSEKCINNIMDFVSGSASQNLSLLQEFYQTTLKALEERLWFKMNLKLCKIWFDMGEYGWMSMLLKELHKSCQKEDGTDDQKKGTQLLEVYAIEIQMYTETKNNEKLKVLPLRSGPTQV
;
A
#
# COMPACT_ATOMS: atom_id res chain seq x y z
N MET A 1 8.90 35.90 -24.29
CA MET A 1 8.43 36.07 -22.90
C MET A 1 7.24 35.12 -22.72
N GLY A 2 7.46 33.94 -22.14
CA GLY A 2 6.39 32.98 -21.83
C GLY A 2 5.98 33.18 -20.39
N SER A 3 4.89 33.92 -20.17
CA SER A 3 4.39 34.25 -18.84
C SER A 3 3.91 32.99 -18.13
N GLY A 4 4.33 32.85 -16.87
CA GLY A 4 3.96 31.74 -16.00
C GLY A 4 2.45 31.63 -15.83
N LEU A 5 1.96 30.41 -16.00
CA LEU A 5 0.66 29.99 -15.48
C LEU A 5 0.78 29.96 -13.95
N VAL A 6 0.28 31.03 -13.34
CA VAL A 6 -0.02 31.10 -11.92
C VAL A 6 -0.97 29.95 -11.59
N VAL A 7 -0.64 29.18 -10.55
CA VAL A 7 -1.50 28.16 -9.96
C VAL A 7 -2.70 28.89 -9.35
N THR A 8 -3.75 29.14 -10.13
CA THR A 8 -4.93 29.91 -9.68
C THR A 8 -6.13 29.04 -9.29
N ASP A 9 -6.01 27.72 -9.31
CA ASP A 9 -7.08 26.85 -8.81
C ASP A 9 -6.54 25.57 -8.17
N PRO A 10 -6.21 25.60 -6.86
CA PRO A 10 -5.79 24.44 -6.11
C PRO A 10 -6.86 23.33 -6.08
N GLU A 11 -8.14 23.70 -6.06
CA GLU A 11 -9.26 22.76 -5.97
C GLU A 11 -9.50 22.07 -7.32
N GLY A 12 -9.43 22.82 -8.43
CA GLY A 12 -9.47 22.27 -9.78
C GLY A 12 -8.26 21.39 -10.12
N ALA A 13 -7.07 21.70 -9.57
CA ALA A 13 -5.91 20.82 -9.69
C ALA A 13 -6.12 19.48 -8.96
N LEU A 14 -6.71 19.50 -7.76
CA LEU A 14 -7.07 18.29 -7.01
C LEU A 14 -8.10 17.45 -7.76
N ALA A 15 -9.13 18.08 -8.35
CA ALA A 15 -10.12 17.42 -9.19
C ALA A 15 -9.48 16.75 -10.42
N GLY A 16 -8.57 17.46 -11.11
CA GLY A 16 -7.85 16.90 -12.26
C GLY A 16 -6.89 15.76 -11.91
N PHE A 17 -6.34 15.71 -10.69
CA PHE A 17 -5.53 14.59 -10.23
C PHE A 17 -6.36 13.37 -9.80
N ALA A 18 -7.60 13.58 -9.36
CA ALA A 18 -8.53 12.50 -9.02
C ALA A 18 -9.10 11.78 -10.24
N GLU A 19 -9.12 12.43 -11.41
CA GLU A 19 -9.75 11.95 -12.64
C GLU A 19 -8.88 10.96 -13.47
N VAL A 20 -7.64 10.71 -13.05
CA VAL A 20 -6.74 9.78 -13.77
C VAL A 20 -6.95 8.35 -13.26
N VAL A 21 -7.83 7.59 -13.92
CA VAL A 21 -8.00 6.14 -13.74
C VAL A 21 -7.96 5.44 -15.10
N HIS A 22 -6.88 4.69 -15.39
CA HIS A 22 -6.87 3.37 -16.05
C HIS A 22 -5.46 2.82 -16.39
N MET A 23 -5.02 1.80 -15.66
CA MET A 23 -3.96 0.80 -15.91
C MET A 23 -3.17 0.80 -17.25
N GLU A 24 -2.01 1.47 -17.25
CA GLU A 24 -0.82 1.20 -18.08
C GLU A 24 0.42 1.46 -17.18
N PRO A 25 1.58 0.78 -17.36
CA PRO A 25 2.78 1.02 -16.54
C PRO A 25 3.31 2.46 -16.64
N GLU A 26 3.09 3.16 -17.76
CA GLU A 26 3.37 4.60 -17.86
C GLU A 26 2.39 5.43 -17.00
N GLN A 27 1.12 5.02 -16.92
CA GLN A 27 0.08 5.69 -16.14
C GLN A 27 0.32 5.56 -14.64
N ALA A 28 0.91 4.45 -14.20
CA ALA A 28 1.33 4.27 -12.82
C ALA A 28 2.35 5.32 -12.35
N GLU A 29 3.26 5.74 -13.25
CA GLU A 29 4.21 6.80 -12.96
C GLU A 29 3.51 8.18 -12.86
N TRP A 30 2.50 8.43 -13.69
CA TRP A 30 1.72 9.67 -13.66
C TRP A 30 0.81 9.75 -12.43
N GLU A 31 0.13 8.67 -12.05
CA GLU A 31 -0.63 8.55 -10.80
C GLU A 31 0.28 8.83 -9.59
N PHE A 32 1.48 8.25 -9.59
CA PHE A 32 2.44 8.49 -8.52
C PHE A 32 2.91 9.95 -8.45
N LYS A 33 3.19 10.56 -9.62
CA LYS A 33 3.53 11.99 -9.71
C LYS A 33 2.37 12.86 -9.22
N ALA A 34 1.14 12.53 -9.57
CA ALA A 34 -0.07 13.23 -9.13
C ALA A 34 -0.27 13.13 -7.60
N LEU A 35 -0.11 11.93 -7.03
CA LEU A 35 -0.15 11.71 -5.57
C LEU A 35 0.90 12.54 -4.84
N LYS A 36 2.13 12.57 -5.36
CA LYS A 36 3.20 13.41 -4.80
C LYS A 36 2.85 14.90 -4.83
N GLN A 37 2.24 15.41 -5.91
CA GLN A 37 1.82 16.81 -5.97
C GLN A 37 0.63 17.08 -5.05
N THR A 38 -0.30 16.15 -4.95
CA THR A 38 -1.46 16.21 -4.05
C THR A 38 -1.04 16.36 -2.59
N VAL A 39 -0.07 15.55 -2.13
CA VAL A 39 0.52 15.66 -0.78
C VAL A 39 1.10 17.06 -0.55
N LYS A 40 1.87 17.59 -1.51
CA LYS A 40 2.46 18.93 -1.41
C LYS A 40 1.42 20.03 -1.41
N LEU A 41 0.33 19.86 -2.15
CA LEU A 41 -0.73 20.84 -2.28
C LEU A 41 -1.56 20.93 -1.01
N TYR A 42 -2.03 19.80 -0.46
CA TYR A 42 -2.74 19.78 0.82
C TYR A 42 -1.90 20.35 1.96
N TYR A 43 -0.60 20.06 1.97
CA TYR A 43 0.31 20.65 2.94
C TYR A 43 0.36 22.19 2.85
N ARG A 44 0.42 22.75 1.63
CA ARG A 44 0.40 24.22 1.42
C ARG A 44 -0.94 24.86 1.80
N LEU A 45 -2.04 24.13 1.63
CA LEU A 45 -3.40 24.58 1.97
C LEU A 45 -3.71 24.42 3.47
N GLY A 46 -2.86 23.77 4.25
CA GLY A 46 -3.11 23.48 5.67
C GLY A 46 -4.08 22.32 5.92
N GLY A 47 -4.49 21.59 4.88
CA GLY A 47 -5.31 20.37 4.95
C GLY A 47 -4.49 19.17 5.37
N TYR A 48 -4.03 19.16 6.63
CA TYR A 48 -3.06 18.16 7.10
C TYR A 48 -3.64 16.74 7.17
N LYS A 49 -4.95 16.60 7.40
CA LYS A 49 -5.62 15.30 7.43
C LYS A 49 -5.64 14.68 6.03
N GLU A 50 -6.08 15.44 5.04
CA GLU A 50 -6.15 15.05 3.64
C GLU A 50 -4.74 14.81 3.07
N MET A 51 -3.76 15.60 3.52
CA MET A 51 -2.34 15.38 3.22
C MET A 51 -1.86 14.01 3.71
N MET A 52 -2.17 13.65 4.96
CA MET A 52 -1.77 12.37 5.55
C MET A 52 -2.49 11.18 4.90
N GLU A 53 -3.75 11.34 4.49
CA GLU A 53 -4.48 10.34 3.71
C GLU A 53 -3.82 10.12 2.33
N ALA A 54 -3.51 11.19 1.60
CA ALA A 54 -2.81 11.11 0.32
C ALA A 54 -1.38 10.53 0.47
N TYR A 55 -0.67 10.89 1.55
CA TYR A 55 0.68 10.40 1.84
C TYR A 55 0.67 8.89 2.15
N SER A 56 -0.33 8.42 2.88
CA SER A 56 -0.52 6.99 3.15
C SER A 56 -0.75 6.20 1.85
N VAL A 57 -1.59 6.71 0.94
CA VAL A 57 -1.79 6.10 -0.40
C VAL A 57 -0.50 6.11 -1.21
N MET A 58 0.27 7.20 -1.17
CA MET A 58 1.56 7.28 -1.85
C MET A 58 2.55 6.24 -1.31
N LEU A 59 2.66 6.07 0.01
CA LEU A 59 3.51 5.04 0.63
C LEU A 59 3.11 3.62 0.20
N MET A 60 1.82 3.35 0.00
CA MET A 60 1.35 2.08 -0.56
C MET A 60 1.83 1.87 -2.00
N TYR A 61 1.81 2.92 -2.83
CA TYR A 61 2.33 2.85 -4.19
C TYR A 61 3.85 2.61 -4.23
N ILE A 62 4.57 3.28 -3.32
CA ILE A 62 6.01 3.07 -3.10
C ILE A 62 6.30 1.61 -2.72
N LYS A 63 5.39 1.00 -1.96
CA LYS A 63 5.48 -0.40 -1.55
C LYS A 63 5.16 -1.39 -2.67
N SER A 64 4.42 -1.03 -3.71
CA SER A 64 3.96 -2.02 -4.70
C SER A 64 4.69 -1.90 -6.03
N ALA A 65 5.00 -0.69 -6.49
CA ALA A 65 5.22 -0.44 -7.91
C ALA A 65 6.60 0.14 -8.29
N VAL A 66 7.45 0.48 -7.31
CA VAL A 66 8.70 1.21 -7.59
C VAL A 66 9.93 0.55 -6.98
N THR A 67 11.09 0.79 -7.61
CA THR A 67 12.38 0.28 -7.13
C THR A 67 12.75 0.92 -5.79
N ARG A 68 13.46 0.17 -4.93
CA ARG A 68 13.85 0.63 -3.57
C ARG A 68 14.55 1.98 -3.57
N ASN A 69 15.45 2.22 -4.52
CA ASN A 69 16.18 3.48 -4.62
C ASN A 69 15.26 4.67 -4.99
N TYR A 70 14.25 4.43 -5.82
CA TYR A 70 13.26 5.45 -6.16
C TYR A 70 12.31 5.72 -4.97
N SER A 71 11.90 4.65 -4.24
CA SER A 71 11.15 4.74 -3.00
C SER A 71 11.83 5.65 -1.97
N GLU A 72 13.09 5.36 -1.67
CA GLU A 72 13.89 6.10 -0.68
C GLU A 72 14.07 7.56 -1.11
N LYS A 73 14.37 7.80 -2.40
CA LYS A 73 14.47 9.16 -2.94
C LYS A 73 13.16 9.92 -2.83
N CYS A 74 12.01 9.30 -3.09
CA CYS A 74 10.72 9.97 -3.00
C CYS A 74 10.34 10.31 -1.55
N ILE A 75 10.49 9.34 -0.63
CA ILE A 75 10.23 9.54 0.80
C ILE A 75 11.08 10.68 1.34
N ASN A 76 12.38 10.70 1.04
CA ASN A 76 13.28 11.78 1.47
C ASN A 76 12.84 13.14 0.89
N ASN A 77 12.47 13.21 -0.39
CA ASN A 77 12.01 14.47 -0.99
C ASN A 77 10.74 15.05 -0.35
N ILE A 78 9.81 14.20 0.12
CA ILE A 78 8.62 14.69 0.83
C ILE A 78 8.97 15.02 2.28
N MET A 79 9.80 14.19 2.91
CA MET A 79 10.31 14.45 4.25
C MET A 79 11.01 15.80 4.34
N ASP A 80 11.90 16.13 3.40
CA ASP A 80 12.60 17.42 3.30
C ASP A 80 11.62 18.58 3.08
N PHE A 81 10.55 18.36 2.31
CA PHE A 81 9.54 19.38 2.04
C PHE A 81 8.71 19.70 3.29
N VAL A 82 8.30 18.66 4.02
CA VAL A 82 7.54 18.79 5.28
C VAL A 82 8.46 19.33 6.37
N SER A 83 9.65 18.75 6.58
CA SER A 83 10.59 19.15 7.63
C SER A 83 11.18 20.55 7.41
N GLY A 84 11.44 20.96 6.17
CA GLY A 84 11.98 22.27 5.82
C GLY A 84 11.01 23.44 6.08
N SER A 85 9.74 23.15 6.31
CA SER A 85 8.70 24.13 6.66
C SER A 85 8.04 23.85 8.02
N ALA A 86 8.39 22.74 8.68
CA ALA A 86 7.79 22.24 9.92
C ALA A 86 8.49 22.69 11.21
N SER A 87 9.08 23.88 11.26
CA SER A 87 9.40 24.47 12.57
C SER A 87 8.13 24.78 13.40
N GLN A 88 6.91 24.54 12.86
CA GLN A 88 5.65 24.91 13.50
C GLN A 88 4.67 23.74 13.80
N ASN A 89 4.91 22.48 13.37
CA ASN A 89 3.91 21.42 13.57
C ASN A 89 4.51 20.03 13.90
N LEU A 90 4.98 19.87 15.14
CA LEU A 90 5.64 18.66 15.65
C LEU A 90 4.75 17.41 15.60
N SER A 91 3.43 17.57 15.83
CA SER A 91 2.45 16.47 15.79
C SER A 91 2.35 15.86 14.40
N LEU A 92 2.26 16.71 13.36
CA LEU A 92 2.23 16.26 11.97
C LEU A 92 3.52 15.54 11.60
N LEU A 93 4.67 16.06 12.04
CA LEU A 93 5.96 15.42 11.77
C LEU A 93 6.03 14.03 12.41
N GLN A 94 5.59 13.90 13.67
CA GLN A 94 5.52 12.61 14.35
C GLN A 94 4.60 11.61 13.63
N GLU A 95 3.40 12.04 13.23
CA GLU A 95 2.44 11.22 12.50
C GLU A 95 3.01 10.77 11.15
N PHE A 96 3.70 11.67 10.44
CA PHE A 96 4.40 11.38 9.20
C PHE A 96 5.46 10.29 9.38
N TYR A 97 6.37 10.43 10.35
CA TYR A 97 7.41 9.43 10.65
C TYR A 97 6.83 8.07 11.06
N GLN A 98 5.84 8.05 11.95
CA GLN A 98 5.19 6.81 12.39
C GLN A 98 4.51 6.10 11.22
N THR A 99 3.85 6.85 10.33
CA THR A 99 3.21 6.31 9.13
C THR A 99 4.23 5.73 8.17
N THR A 100 5.36 6.40 7.94
CA THR A 100 6.46 5.89 7.10
C THR A 100 7.05 4.59 7.67
N LEU A 101 7.36 4.56 8.98
CA LEU A 101 7.95 3.38 9.63
C LEU A 101 7.01 2.19 9.62
N LYS A 102 5.76 2.38 10.04
CA LYS A 102 4.73 1.33 10.02
C LYS A 102 4.57 0.76 8.62
N ALA A 103 4.59 1.63 7.61
CA ALA A 103 4.53 1.19 6.25
C ALA A 103 5.73 0.27 5.92
N LEU A 104 6.95 0.73 6.10
CA LEU A 104 8.15 -0.05 5.77
C LEU A 104 8.25 -1.36 6.57
N GLU A 105 7.90 -1.36 7.86
CA GLU A 105 7.90 -2.53 8.73
C GLU A 105 6.82 -3.55 8.35
N GLU A 106 5.58 -3.14 8.12
CA GLU A 106 4.47 -4.04 7.76
C GLU A 106 4.79 -4.82 6.47
N ARG A 107 5.37 -4.17 5.47
CA ARG A 107 5.76 -4.83 4.22
C ARG A 107 6.88 -5.84 4.44
N LEU A 108 7.89 -5.48 5.25
CA LEU A 108 8.98 -6.39 5.60
C LEU A 108 8.46 -7.59 6.40
N TRP A 109 7.64 -7.34 7.42
CA TRP A 109 6.98 -8.36 8.21
C TRP A 109 6.21 -9.35 7.33
N PHE A 110 5.37 -8.85 6.41
CA PHE A 110 4.57 -9.68 5.51
C PHE A 110 5.46 -10.57 4.65
N LYS A 111 6.49 -10.00 4.01
CA LYS A 111 7.42 -10.73 3.14
C LYS A 111 8.23 -11.79 3.91
N MET A 112 8.63 -11.49 5.14
CA MET A 112 9.36 -12.44 5.99
C MET A 112 8.46 -13.60 6.41
N ASN A 113 7.19 -13.33 6.71
CA ASN A 113 6.23 -14.37 7.04
C ASN A 113 5.85 -15.25 5.84
N LEU A 114 5.73 -14.70 4.62
CA LEU A 114 5.57 -15.53 3.42
C LEU A 114 6.77 -16.47 3.20
N LYS A 115 8.00 -15.99 3.43
CA LYS A 115 9.19 -16.85 3.37
C LYS A 115 9.15 -17.93 4.44
N LEU A 116 8.73 -17.59 5.65
CA LEU A 116 8.59 -18.54 6.75
C LEU A 116 7.51 -19.60 6.46
N CYS A 117 6.38 -19.23 5.85
CA CYS A 117 5.38 -20.19 5.37
C CYS A 117 5.98 -21.21 4.40
N LYS A 118 6.84 -20.78 3.47
CA LYS A 118 7.51 -21.69 2.53
C LYS A 118 8.49 -22.64 3.24
N ILE A 119 9.26 -22.13 4.19
CA ILE A 119 10.15 -22.97 5.01
C ILE A 119 9.35 -24.03 5.78
N TRP A 120 8.23 -23.64 6.42
CA TRP A 120 7.36 -24.60 7.10
C TRP A 120 6.71 -25.61 6.14
N PHE A 121 6.32 -25.18 4.95
CA PHE A 121 5.81 -26.07 3.91
C PHE A 121 6.84 -27.14 3.51
N ASP A 122 8.09 -26.73 3.25
CA ASP A 122 9.18 -27.63 2.87
C ASP A 122 9.53 -28.62 4.00
N MET A 123 9.32 -28.23 5.26
CA MET A 123 9.52 -29.09 6.44
C MET A 123 8.29 -29.96 6.78
N GLY A 124 7.15 -29.80 6.08
CA GLY A 124 5.91 -30.54 6.35
C GLY A 124 5.13 -30.05 7.60
N GLU A 125 5.48 -28.89 8.13
CA GLU A 125 4.94 -28.32 9.38
C GLU A 125 3.69 -27.46 9.13
N TYR A 126 2.64 -28.10 8.59
CA TYR A 126 1.43 -27.41 8.14
C TYR A 126 0.61 -26.76 9.27
N GLY A 127 0.78 -27.21 10.52
CA GLY A 127 0.14 -26.61 11.70
C GLY A 127 0.63 -25.18 11.95
N TRP A 128 1.95 -24.99 11.97
CA TRP A 128 2.59 -23.68 12.12
C TRP A 128 2.30 -22.77 10.94
N MET A 129 2.36 -23.33 9.72
CA MET A 129 2.01 -22.62 8.49
C MET A 129 0.57 -22.09 8.53
N SER A 130 -0.39 -22.91 9.00
CA SER A 130 -1.80 -22.51 9.12
C SER A 130 -2.02 -21.36 10.10
N MET A 131 -1.23 -21.26 11.17
CA MET A 131 -1.30 -20.12 12.10
C MET A 131 -0.82 -18.85 11.42
N LEU A 132 0.31 -18.92 10.72
CA LEU A 132 0.90 -17.77 10.05
C LEU A 132 0.05 -17.24 8.89
N LEU A 133 -0.55 -18.15 8.11
CA LEU A 133 -1.47 -17.78 7.02
C LEU A 133 -2.72 -17.06 7.51
N LYS A 134 -3.23 -17.38 8.71
CA LYS A 134 -4.34 -16.63 9.33
C LYS A 134 -3.94 -15.20 9.70
N GLU A 135 -2.74 -15.01 10.25
CA GLU A 135 -2.24 -13.66 10.57
C GLU A 135 -2.01 -12.84 9.31
N LEU A 136 -1.42 -13.45 8.27
CA LEU A 136 -1.25 -12.82 6.97
C LEU A 136 -2.60 -12.46 6.34
N HIS A 137 -3.58 -13.35 6.37
CA HIS A 137 -4.94 -13.10 5.87
C HIS A 137 -5.60 -11.94 6.62
N LYS A 138 -5.57 -11.95 7.96
CA LYS A 138 -6.08 -10.86 8.80
C LYS A 138 -5.40 -9.52 8.51
N SER A 139 -4.10 -9.52 8.23
CA SER A 139 -3.38 -8.31 7.85
C SER A 139 -3.86 -7.71 6.53
N CYS A 140 -4.53 -8.50 5.69
CA CYS A 140 -5.18 -8.08 4.45
C CYS A 140 -6.65 -7.68 4.63
N GLN A 141 -7.17 -7.64 5.86
CA GLN A 141 -8.56 -7.26 6.16
C GLN A 141 -8.64 -5.89 6.83
N LYS A 142 -9.79 -5.23 6.69
CA LYS A 142 -10.17 -4.03 7.42
C LYS A 142 -10.64 -4.39 8.84
N GLU A 143 -10.86 -3.38 9.67
CA GLU A 143 -11.33 -3.57 11.06
C GLU A 143 -12.73 -4.22 11.14
N ASP A 144 -13.55 -4.03 10.10
CA ASP A 144 -14.87 -4.67 9.96
C ASP A 144 -14.80 -6.13 9.50
N GLY A 145 -13.59 -6.66 9.23
CA GLY A 145 -13.35 -8.03 8.78
C GLY A 145 -13.52 -8.25 7.28
N THR A 146 -13.84 -7.21 6.50
CA THR A 146 -13.88 -7.29 5.04
C THR A 146 -12.48 -7.21 4.44
N ASP A 147 -12.27 -7.85 3.29
CA ASP A 147 -10.97 -7.82 2.61
C ASP A 147 -10.64 -6.39 2.16
N ASP A 148 -9.41 -5.94 2.45
CA ASP A 148 -8.90 -4.65 2.00
C ASP A 148 -8.52 -4.76 0.52
N GLN A 149 -9.34 -4.17 -0.35
CA GLN A 149 -9.11 -4.13 -1.79
C GLN A 149 -7.71 -3.60 -2.15
N LYS A 150 -7.14 -2.70 -1.34
CA LYS A 150 -5.80 -2.15 -1.57
C LYS A 150 -4.68 -3.17 -1.32
N LYS A 151 -4.98 -4.28 -0.64
CA LYS A 151 -4.06 -5.40 -0.34
C LYS A 151 -4.36 -6.64 -1.17
N GLY A 152 -5.15 -6.51 -2.25
CA GLY A 152 -5.59 -7.64 -3.09
C GLY A 152 -4.44 -8.54 -3.58
N THR A 153 -3.32 -7.98 -4.04
CA THR A 153 -2.16 -8.77 -4.47
C THR A 153 -1.53 -9.58 -3.33
N GLN A 154 -1.38 -8.97 -2.15
CA GLN A 154 -0.86 -9.65 -0.96
C GLN A 154 -1.80 -10.77 -0.53
N LEU A 155 -3.10 -10.53 -0.58
CA LEU A 155 -4.12 -11.51 -0.28
C LEU A 155 -4.11 -12.68 -1.28
N LEU A 156 -3.92 -12.41 -2.57
CA LEU A 156 -3.76 -13.46 -3.59
C LEU A 156 -2.50 -14.30 -3.35
N GLU A 157 -1.39 -13.71 -2.89
CA GLU A 157 -0.20 -14.48 -2.49
C GLU A 157 -0.48 -15.41 -1.31
N VAL A 158 -1.27 -14.95 -0.32
CA VAL A 158 -1.71 -15.79 0.81
C VAL A 158 -2.58 -16.93 0.32
N TYR A 159 -3.57 -16.66 -0.53
CA TYR A 159 -4.44 -17.69 -1.11
C TYR A 159 -3.67 -18.70 -1.95
N ALA A 160 -2.67 -18.26 -2.73
CA ALA A 160 -1.83 -19.18 -3.51
C ALA A 160 -1.07 -20.17 -2.61
N ILE A 161 -0.50 -19.69 -1.50
CA ILE A 161 0.19 -20.54 -0.52
C ILE A 161 -0.79 -21.46 0.21
N GLU A 162 -1.98 -20.97 0.57
CA GLU A 162 -3.03 -21.81 1.15
C GLU A 162 -3.45 -22.94 0.21
N ILE A 163 -3.66 -22.64 -1.08
CA ILE A 163 -4.01 -23.65 -2.09
C ILE A 163 -2.90 -24.70 -2.21
N GLN A 164 -1.63 -24.29 -2.22
CA GLN A 164 -0.50 -25.24 -2.22
C GLN A 164 -0.53 -26.15 -0.98
N MET A 165 -0.69 -25.56 0.21
CA MET A 165 -0.78 -26.30 1.46
C MET A 165 -1.95 -27.30 1.46
N TYR A 166 -3.15 -26.88 1.03
CA TYR A 166 -4.32 -27.74 1.02
C TYR A 166 -4.27 -28.81 -0.06
N THR A 167 -3.57 -28.56 -1.18
CA THR A 167 -3.30 -29.57 -2.21
C THR A 167 -2.39 -30.66 -1.64
N GLU A 168 -1.30 -30.28 -0.98
CA GLU A 168 -0.33 -31.22 -0.39
C GLU A 168 -0.96 -32.05 0.73
N THR A 169 -1.76 -31.41 1.60
CA THR A 169 -2.47 -32.08 2.70
C THR A 169 -3.76 -32.81 2.26
N LYS A 170 -4.09 -32.81 0.96
CA LYS A 170 -5.30 -33.42 0.37
C LYS A 170 -6.61 -32.94 1.01
N ASN A 171 -6.64 -31.68 1.46
CA ASN A 171 -7.80 -31.07 2.09
C ASN A 171 -8.80 -30.53 1.03
N ASN A 172 -9.53 -31.45 0.40
CA ASN A 172 -10.43 -31.16 -0.72
C ASN A 172 -11.62 -30.26 -0.36
N GLU A 173 -12.04 -30.21 0.91
CA GLU A 173 -13.16 -29.34 1.32
C GLU A 173 -12.75 -27.87 1.28
N LYS A 174 -11.58 -27.55 1.83
CA LYS A 174 -11.07 -26.16 1.83
C LYS A 174 -10.68 -25.67 0.44
N LEU A 175 -10.17 -26.57 -0.42
CA LEU A 175 -9.87 -26.26 -1.82
C LEU A 175 -11.10 -25.86 -2.64
N LYS A 176 -12.32 -26.27 -2.27
CA LYS A 176 -13.54 -25.85 -2.97
C LYS A 176 -13.97 -24.42 -2.61
N VAL A 177 -13.63 -23.98 -1.40
CA VAL A 177 -14.09 -22.69 -0.85
C VAL A 177 -13.13 -21.55 -1.21
N LEU A 178 -11.83 -21.81 -1.29
CA LEU A 178 -10.81 -20.79 -1.53
C LEU A 178 -10.85 -20.16 -2.93
N PRO A 179 -11.01 -20.90 -4.04
CA PRO A 179 -11.13 -20.34 -5.38
C PRO A 179 -12.28 -19.33 -5.52
N LEU A 180 -13.38 -19.56 -4.78
CA LEU A 180 -14.53 -18.65 -4.71
C LEU A 180 -14.21 -17.36 -3.97
N ARG A 181 -13.28 -17.39 -3.00
CA ARG A 181 -12.81 -16.22 -2.25
C ARG A 181 -11.72 -15.44 -2.97
N SER A 182 -10.97 -16.10 -3.87
CA SER A 182 -9.93 -15.47 -4.70
C SER A 182 -10.44 -15.00 -6.07
N GLY A 183 -11.71 -15.27 -6.42
CA GLY A 183 -12.32 -14.82 -7.66
C GLY A 183 -12.49 -13.30 -7.69
N PRO A 184 -12.52 -12.67 -8.89
CA PRO A 184 -12.72 -11.22 -8.98
C PRO A 184 -14.06 -10.88 -8.34
N THR A 185 -14.03 -9.97 -7.37
CA THR A 185 -15.21 -9.31 -6.83
C THR A 185 -16.07 -8.87 -8.02
N GLN A 186 -17.29 -9.39 -8.10
CA GLN A 186 -18.16 -9.09 -9.24
C GLN A 186 -18.33 -7.58 -9.38
N VAL A 187 -18.24 -7.15 -10.64
CA VAL A 187 -18.45 -5.80 -11.16
C VAL A 187 -19.82 -5.26 -10.76
#